data_AF-A0A940RT31-F1
#
_entry.id   AF-A0A940RT31-F1
#
_cell.length_a   1.000
_cell.length_b   1.000
_cell.length_c   1.000
_cell.angle_alpha   90.00
_cell.angle_beta   90.00
_cell.angle_gamma   90.00
#
_symmetry.space_group_name_H-M   'P 1'
#
loop_
_entity.id
_entity.type
_entity.pdbx_description
1 polymer ?
#
loop_
_entity_poly.entity_id
_entity_poly.type
_entity_poly.pdbx_seq_one_letter_code
_entity_poly.pdbx_strand_id
1 'polypeptide(L)'
;MGERQPWITRLLSRSLFDARWLMAPFYLGLVAMLGLLLLVFAKELFHGIAGYAGLSSSDAVLLALSLIDLSLIANLLLIVILAGYENFVARVESGSERRPSWMGTIDFSGMKMKLMGSIIAISAIAMLRIFMVLENGGTFDEHTLRWMIVIHTVLMLSILILAVSERIFSPLRRPPDTGSP
;
A
#
# COMPACT_ATOMS: atom_id res chain seq x y z
N MET A 1 17.56 31.88 36.39
CA MET A 1 18.11 30.54 36.10
C MET A 1 17.81 30.24 34.63
N GLY A 2 18.80 30.39 33.76
CA GLY A 2 18.63 30.20 32.30
C GLY A 2 18.76 28.73 31.94
N GLU A 3 17.66 28.10 31.54
CA GLU A 3 17.69 26.73 31.06
C GLU A 3 18.50 26.65 29.76
N ARG A 4 19.59 25.89 29.80
CA ARG A 4 20.44 25.60 28.65
C ARG A 4 19.62 24.80 27.64
N GLN A 5 19.11 25.44 26.58
CA GLN A 5 18.51 24.71 25.47
C GLN A 5 19.55 23.74 24.87
N PRO A 6 19.28 22.42 24.87
CA PRO A 6 20.25 21.44 24.40
C PRO A 6 20.49 21.62 22.90
N TRP A 7 21.76 21.63 22.48
CA TRP A 7 22.23 21.70 21.10
C TRP A 7 21.51 20.73 20.12
N ILE A 8 20.92 19.67 20.66
CA ILE A 8 20.06 18.70 20.00
C ILE A 8 18.84 19.37 19.33
N THR A 9 18.22 20.39 19.93
CA THR A 9 17.02 21.05 19.35
C THR A 9 17.35 21.87 18.10
N ARG A 10 18.56 22.43 18.00
CA ARG A 10 19.02 23.19 16.82
C ARG A 10 19.48 22.29 15.67
N LEU A 11 20.02 21.12 15.99
CA LEU A 11 20.37 20.10 14.98
C LEU A 11 19.09 19.47 14.41
N LEU A 12 18.11 19.19 15.28
CA LEU A 12 16.81 18.64 14.91
C LEU A 12 15.97 19.64 14.08
N SER A 13 16.02 20.94 14.39
CA SER A 13 15.31 21.96 13.62
C SER A 13 15.90 22.18 12.22
N ARG A 14 17.23 22.12 12.06
CA ARG A 14 17.88 22.10 10.74
C ARG A 14 17.58 20.81 9.96
N SER A 15 17.59 19.66 10.64
CA SER A 15 17.24 18.36 10.05
C SER A 15 15.79 18.26 9.57
N LEU A 16 14.85 18.96 10.23
CA LEU A 16 13.44 18.99 9.81
C LEU A 16 13.20 19.88 8.58
N PHE A 17 13.98 20.96 8.44
CA PHE A 17 13.89 21.86 7.29
C PHE A 17 14.43 21.21 6.00
N ASP A 18 15.51 20.43 6.10
CA ASP A 18 16.07 19.64 5.00
C ASP A 18 15.17 18.46 4.57
N ALA A 19 14.39 17.90 5.50
CA ALA A 19 13.48 16.78 5.19
C ALA A 19 12.39 17.17 4.17
N ARG A 20 11.99 18.44 4.09
CA ARG A 20 11.03 18.94 3.08
C ARG A 20 11.59 18.82 1.66
N TRP A 21 12.85 19.21 1.48
CA TRP A 21 13.55 19.11 0.19
C TRP A 21 13.81 17.67 -0.21
N LEU A 22 14.07 16.79 0.76
CA LEU A 22 14.19 15.36 0.48
C LEU A 22 12.86 14.76 0.03
N MET A 23 11.73 15.17 0.58
CA MET A 23 10.40 14.63 0.24
C MET A 23 9.84 15.14 -1.10
N ALA A 24 10.21 16.35 -1.53
CA ALA A 24 9.76 16.94 -2.80
C ALA A 24 9.95 16.03 -4.04
N PRO A 25 11.13 15.43 -4.30
CA PRO A 25 11.31 14.53 -5.43
C PRO A 25 10.47 13.24 -5.32
N PHE A 26 10.20 12.73 -4.12
CA PHE A 26 9.33 11.57 -3.95
C PHE A 26 7.89 11.88 -4.38
N TYR A 27 7.33 13.02 -3.95
CA TYR A 27 5.98 13.40 -4.37
C TYR A 27 5.89 13.67 -5.86
N LEU A 28 6.91 14.28 -6.45
CA LEU A 28 6.96 14.49 -7.90
C LEU A 28 6.99 13.14 -8.65
N GLY A 29 7.77 12.18 -8.15
CA GLY A 29 7.79 10.81 -8.68
C GLY A 29 6.43 10.11 -8.54
N LEU A 30 5.76 10.24 -7.39
CA LEU A 30 4.44 9.66 -7.16
C LEU A 30 3.36 10.26 -8.07
N VAL A 31 3.36 11.59 -8.27
CA VAL A 31 2.43 12.25 -9.20
C VAL A 31 2.71 11.84 -10.64
N ALA A 32 3.99 11.75 -11.04
CA ALA A 32 4.37 11.24 -12.36
C ALA A 32 3.90 9.79 -12.57
N MET A 33 4.05 8.93 -11.55
CA MET A 33 3.56 7.56 -11.58
C MET A 33 2.02 7.50 -11.69
N LEU A 34 1.29 8.39 -11.00
CA LEU A 34 -0.15 8.49 -11.13
C LEU A 34 -0.55 8.83 -12.58
N GLY A 35 0.17 9.76 -13.20
CA GLY A 35 0.00 10.11 -14.62
C GLY A 35 0.29 8.93 -15.55
N LEU A 36 1.35 8.17 -15.28
CA LEU A 36 1.67 6.96 -16.05
C LEU A 36 0.55 5.90 -15.92
N LEU A 37 0.05 5.65 -14.71
CA LEU A 37 -1.08 4.74 -14.49
C LEU A 37 -2.33 5.19 -15.25
N LEU A 38 -2.63 6.49 -15.27
CA LEU A 38 -3.73 7.04 -16.05
C LEU A 38 -3.56 6.76 -17.55
N LEU A 39 -2.35 6.90 -18.09
CA LEU A 39 -2.07 6.59 -19.49
C LEU A 39 -2.22 5.09 -19.79
N VAL A 40 -1.76 4.22 -18.89
CA VAL A 40 -1.94 2.76 -19.04
C VAL A 40 -3.42 2.39 -18.98
N PHE A 41 -4.17 2.94 -18.03
CA PHE A 41 -5.62 2.76 -17.92
C PHE A 41 -6.33 3.20 -19.20
N ALA A 42 -6.03 4.39 -19.72
CA ALA A 42 -6.62 4.91 -20.94
C ALA A 42 -6.29 4.02 -22.15
N LYS A 43 -5.05 3.54 -22.25
CA LYS A 43 -4.61 2.61 -23.31
C LYS A 43 -5.38 1.30 -23.24
N GLU A 44 -5.49 0.70 -22.06
CA GLU A 44 -6.17 -0.59 -21.85
C GLU A 44 -7.67 -0.46 -22.16
N LEU A 45 -8.30 0.63 -21.71
CA LEU A 45 -9.69 0.95 -22.00
C LEU A 45 -9.92 1.15 -23.50
N PHE A 46 -9.06 1.93 -24.16
CA PHE A 46 -9.18 2.17 -25.59
C PHE A 46 -9.00 0.88 -26.39
N HIS A 47 -8.02 0.04 -26.02
CA HIS A 47 -7.82 -1.26 -26.65
C HIS A 47 -9.06 -2.16 -26.51
N GLY A 48 -9.64 -2.21 -25.32
CA GLY A 48 -10.86 -2.97 -25.05
C GLY A 48 -12.08 -2.48 -25.83
N ILE A 49 -12.29 -1.15 -25.90
CA ILE A 49 -13.38 -0.56 -26.67
C ILE A 49 -13.16 -0.77 -28.17
N ALA A 50 -11.94 -0.57 -28.68
CA ALA A 50 -11.64 -0.74 -30.10
C ALA A 50 -11.77 -2.21 -30.55
N GLY A 51 -11.52 -3.16 -29.65
CA GLY A 51 -11.64 -4.60 -29.90
C GLY A 51 -13.04 -5.19 -29.71
N TYR A 52 -14.07 -4.39 -29.37
CA TYR A 52 -15.37 -4.89 -28.91
C TYR A 52 -16.07 -5.91 -29.84
N ALA A 53 -15.79 -5.85 -31.15
CA ALA A 53 -16.38 -6.76 -32.13
C ALA A 53 -15.76 -8.18 -32.12
N GLY A 54 -14.66 -8.40 -31.40
CA GLY A 54 -13.93 -9.67 -31.35
C GLY A 54 -13.62 -10.20 -29.94
N LEU A 55 -14.12 -9.56 -28.88
CA LEU A 55 -13.88 -10.02 -27.51
C LEU A 55 -14.80 -11.18 -27.15
N SER A 56 -14.22 -12.26 -26.63
CA SER A 56 -15.00 -13.30 -25.96
C SER A 56 -15.54 -12.78 -24.61
N SER A 57 -16.53 -13.47 -24.04
CA SER A 57 -17.05 -13.12 -22.70
C SER A 57 -15.95 -13.13 -21.62
N SER A 58 -14.96 -14.03 -21.74
CA SER A 58 -13.81 -14.11 -20.84
C SER A 58 -12.88 -12.90 -20.99
N ASP A 59 -12.64 -12.43 -22.21
CA ASP A 59 -11.76 -11.27 -22.46
C ASP A 59 -12.37 -9.97 -21.90
N ALA A 60 -13.69 -9.82 -21.97
CA ALA A 60 -14.39 -8.68 -21.37
C ALA A 60 -14.25 -8.65 -19.84
N VAL A 61 -14.33 -9.82 -19.18
CA VAL A 61 -14.12 -9.93 -17.72
C VAL A 61 -12.68 -9.61 -17.34
N LEU A 62 -11.70 -10.09 -18.12
CA LEU A 62 -10.29 -9.80 -17.90
C LEU A 62 -9.96 -8.31 -18.05
N LEU A 63 -10.51 -7.67 -19.08
CA LEU A 63 -10.38 -6.24 -19.28
C LEU A 63 -10.94 -5.47 -18.08
N ALA A 64 -12.13 -5.83 -17.61
CA ALA A 64 -12.74 -5.21 -16.44
C ALA A 64 -11.88 -5.39 -15.18
N LEU A 65 -11.34 -6.60 -14.95
CA LEU A 65 -10.50 -6.88 -13.80
C LEU A 65 -9.18 -6.08 -13.84
N SER A 66 -8.58 -5.95 -15.02
CA SER A 66 -7.38 -5.13 -15.27
C SER A 66 -7.63 -3.64 -15.01
N LEU A 67 -8.76 -3.10 -15.48
CA LEU A 67 -9.15 -1.71 -15.24
C LEU A 67 -9.47 -1.44 -13.75
N ILE A 68 -10.12 -2.38 -13.07
CA ILE A 68 -10.38 -2.30 -11.62
C ILE A 68 -9.07 -2.28 -10.83
N ASP A 69 -8.11 -3.14 -11.18
CA ASP A 69 -6.80 -3.21 -10.51
C ASP A 69 -6.01 -1.91 -10.68
N LEU A 70 -5.91 -1.39 -11.91
CA LEU A 70 -5.27 -0.11 -12.19
C LEU A 70 -5.91 1.05 -11.41
N SER A 71 -7.24 1.08 -11.34
CA SER A 71 -7.99 2.07 -10.57
C SER A 71 -7.72 1.95 -9.06
N LEU A 72 -7.66 0.73 -8.53
CA LEU A 72 -7.35 0.47 -7.12
C LEU A 72 -5.95 0.96 -6.76
N ILE A 73 -4.94 0.63 -7.59
CA ILE A 73 -3.56 1.07 -7.38
C ILE A 73 -3.47 2.61 -7.45
N ALA A 74 -4.13 3.24 -8.42
CA ALA A 74 -4.16 4.70 -8.55
C ALA A 74 -4.80 5.38 -7.32
N ASN A 75 -5.91 4.85 -6.82
CA ASN A 75 -6.58 5.37 -5.62
C ASN A 75 -5.72 5.21 -4.36
N LEU A 76 -5.03 4.07 -4.22
CA LEU A 76 -4.08 3.86 -3.12
C LEU A 76 -2.92 4.87 -3.19
N LEU A 77 -2.37 5.08 -4.39
CA LEU A 77 -1.30 6.05 -4.62
C LEU A 77 -1.75 7.46 -4.24
N LEU A 78 -2.98 7.85 -4.62
CA LEU A 78 -3.57 9.14 -4.28
C LEU A 78 -3.67 9.34 -2.76
N ILE A 79 -4.17 8.34 -2.02
CA ILE A 79 -4.25 8.38 -0.55
C ILE A 79 -2.86 8.59 0.05
N VAL A 80 -1.84 7.87 -0.44
CA VAL A 80 -0.46 7.99 0.04
C VAL A 80 0.11 9.39 -0.23
N ILE A 81 -0.13 9.95 -1.42
CA ILE A 81 0.32 11.30 -1.77
C ILE A 81 -0.32 12.33 -0.82
N LEU A 82 -1.64 12.26 -0.62
CA LEU A 82 -2.37 13.21 0.22
C LEU A 82 -1.96 13.10 1.70
N ALA A 83 -1.88 11.88 2.23
CA ALA A 83 -1.44 11.64 3.60
C ALA A 83 0.01 12.10 3.81
N GLY A 84 0.90 11.85 2.84
CA GLY A 84 2.28 12.32 2.91
C GLY A 84 2.36 13.85 2.92
N TYR A 85 1.64 14.52 2.02
CA TYR A 85 1.59 15.97 1.96
C TYR A 85 1.10 16.59 3.28
N GLU A 86 0.02 16.06 3.85
CA GLU A 86 -0.53 16.53 5.12
C GLU A 86 0.47 16.36 6.27
N ASN A 87 1.11 15.19 6.37
CA ASN A 87 2.00 14.86 7.49
C ASN A 87 3.36 15.59 7.44
N PHE A 88 3.92 15.82 6.25
CA PHE A 88 5.31 16.31 6.10
C PHE A 88 5.43 17.73 5.56
N VAL A 89 4.47 18.20 4.76
CA VAL A 89 4.53 19.55 4.17
C VAL A 89 3.63 20.50 4.95
N ALA A 90 2.34 20.17 5.09
CA ALA A 90 1.37 21.05 5.74
C ALA A 90 1.61 21.21 7.25
N ARG A 91 1.97 20.12 7.96
CA ARG A 91 2.17 20.14 9.42
C ARG A 91 3.46 20.83 9.87
N VAL A 92 4.52 20.76 9.06
CA VAL A 92 5.81 21.39 9.37
C VAL A 92 5.73 22.92 9.20
N GLU A 93 4.82 23.43 8.37
CA GLU A 93 4.61 24.86 8.16
C GLU A 93 3.79 25.53 9.28
N SER A 94 3.02 24.77 10.06
CA SER A 94 2.11 25.32 11.09
C SER A 94 2.70 25.47 12.50
N GLY A 95 3.96 25.07 12.73
CA GLY A 95 4.76 25.42 13.93
C GLY A 95 4.18 25.07 15.32
N SER A 96 3.08 24.32 15.40
CA SER A 96 2.32 24.09 16.63
C SER A 96 2.71 22.77 17.29
N GLU A 97 3.87 22.77 17.93
CA GLU A 97 4.44 21.60 18.61
C GLU A 97 3.77 21.33 19.97
N ARG A 98 2.63 20.63 19.97
CA ARG A 98 2.33 19.68 21.06
C ARG A 98 2.75 18.30 20.58
N ARG A 99 3.58 17.64 21.40
CA ARG A 99 4.03 16.25 21.19
C ARG A 99 2.90 15.43 20.55
N PRO A 100 3.11 14.86 19.36
CA PRO A 100 2.03 14.19 18.66
C PRO A 100 1.56 12.94 19.42
N SER A 101 0.24 12.78 19.56
CA SER A 101 -0.40 11.67 20.27
C SER A 101 -0.10 10.29 19.66
N TRP A 102 0.38 10.22 18.42
CA TRP A 102 0.77 8.98 17.73
C TRP A 102 2.09 8.39 18.24
N MET A 103 2.90 9.13 18.98
CA MET A 103 4.21 8.65 19.46
C MET A 103 4.10 7.63 20.61
N GLY A 104 2.90 7.36 21.12
CA GLY A 104 2.69 6.49 22.28
C GLY A 104 2.14 5.08 21.99
N THR A 105 1.51 4.83 20.83
CA THR A 105 0.80 3.54 20.60
C THR A 105 0.72 3.18 19.11
N ILE A 106 1.86 3.18 18.41
CA ILE A 106 1.88 2.58 17.08
C ILE A 106 1.69 1.07 17.26
N ASP A 107 0.46 0.58 17.05
CA ASP A 107 0.14 -0.85 17.03
C ASP A 107 0.74 -1.47 15.76
N PHE A 108 2.01 -1.83 15.87
CA PHE A 108 2.77 -2.47 14.81
C PHE A 108 2.17 -3.82 14.40
N SER A 109 1.38 -4.49 15.25
CA SER A 109 0.71 -5.75 14.90
C SER A 109 -0.40 -5.50 13.89
N GLY A 110 -1.33 -4.59 14.22
CA GLY A 110 -2.45 -4.26 13.33
C GLY A 110 -2.01 -3.70 11.97
N MET A 111 -0.92 -2.93 11.93
CA MET A 111 -0.38 -2.42 10.67
C MET A 111 0.32 -3.50 9.83
N LYS A 112 1.04 -4.43 10.45
CA LYS A 112 1.68 -5.55 9.74
C LYS A 112 0.65 -6.45 9.05
N MET A 113 -0.43 -6.79 9.75
CA MET A 113 -1.49 -7.64 9.19
C MET A 113 -2.18 -7.00 7.98
N LYS A 114 -2.46 -5.68 8.05
CA LYS A 114 -3.06 -4.94 6.93
C LYS A 114 -2.13 -4.89 5.71
N LEU A 115 -0.83 -4.69 5.91
CA LEU A 115 0.16 -4.67 4.84
C LEU A 115 0.33 -6.05 4.19
N MET A 116 0.46 -7.11 4.99
CA MET A 116 0.59 -8.46 4.41
C MET A 116 -0.67 -8.88 3.65
N GLY A 117 -1.85 -8.48 4.13
CA GLY A 117 -3.12 -8.71 3.44
C GLY A 117 -3.17 -8.07 2.06
N SER A 118 -2.68 -6.83 1.89
CA SER A 118 -2.66 -6.17 0.58
C SER A 118 -1.68 -6.83 -0.39
N ILE A 119 -0.50 -7.26 0.08
CA ILE A 119 0.50 -7.95 -0.74
C ILE A 119 -0.06 -9.29 -1.27
N ILE A 120 -0.77 -10.06 -0.43
CA ILE A 120 -1.37 -11.33 -0.86
C ILE A 120 -2.50 -11.10 -1.87
N ALA A 121 -3.36 -10.10 -1.65
CA ALA A 121 -4.44 -9.78 -2.56
C ALA A 121 -3.92 -9.44 -3.96
N ILE A 122 -2.89 -8.59 -4.05
CA ILE A 122 -2.23 -8.25 -5.33
C ILE A 122 -1.62 -9.51 -5.98
N SER A 123 -0.95 -10.35 -5.19
CA SER A 123 -0.39 -11.61 -5.69
C SER A 123 -1.47 -12.57 -6.21
N ALA A 124 -2.64 -12.63 -5.59
CA ALA A 124 -3.76 -13.45 -6.04
C ALA A 124 -4.34 -12.96 -7.39
N ILE A 125 -4.48 -11.65 -7.57
CA ILE A 125 -4.93 -11.06 -8.85
C ILE A 125 -3.96 -11.43 -9.98
N ALA A 126 -2.65 -11.37 -9.72
CA ALA A 126 -1.63 -11.78 -10.69
C ALA A 126 -1.75 -13.27 -11.08
N MET A 127 -2.02 -14.15 -10.11
CA MET A 127 -2.26 -15.58 -10.37
C MET A 127 -3.54 -15.82 -11.19
N LEU A 128 -4.61 -15.08 -10.90
CA LEU A 128 -5.88 -15.19 -11.64
C LEU A 128 -5.73 -14.78 -13.11
N ARG A 129 -4.92 -13.75 -13.38
CA ARG A 129 -4.58 -13.34 -14.75
C ARG A 129 -3.91 -14.48 -15.54
N ILE A 130 -2.95 -15.18 -14.92
CA ILE A 130 -2.27 -16.31 -15.56
C ILE A 130 -3.24 -17.47 -15.81
N PHE A 131 -4.09 -17.78 -14.83
CA PHE A 131 -5.09 -18.83 -14.95
C PHE A 131 -6.00 -18.61 -16.17
N MET A 132 -6.55 -17.41 -16.33
CA MET A 132 -7.45 -17.14 -17.46
C MET A 132 -6.75 -17.19 -18.83
N VAL A 133 -5.49 -16.76 -18.90
CA VAL A 133 -4.72 -16.88 -20.14
C VAL A 133 -4.43 -18.35 -20.48
N LEU A 134 -4.18 -19.21 -19.48
CA LEU A 134 -4.04 -20.65 -19.68
C LEU A 134 -5.36 -21.31 -20.13
N GLU A 135 -6.50 -20.89 -19.55
CA GLU A 135 -7.83 -21.38 -19.92
C GLU A 135 -8.18 -21.04 -21.37
N ASN A 136 -7.79 -19.84 -21.83
CA ASN A 136 -8.00 -19.38 -23.21
C ASN A 136 -6.97 -19.96 -24.21
N GLY A 137 -6.21 -20.99 -23.84
CA GLY A 137 -5.25 -21.69 -24.70
C GLY A 137 -3.89 -21.00 -24.85
N GLY A 138 -3.62 -19.96 -24.05
CA GLY A 138 -2.30 -19.37 -23.94
C GLY A 138 -1.32 -20.31 -23.23
N THR A 139 -0.02 -20.15 -23.52
CA THR A 139 1.04 -20.95 -22.91
C THR A 139 1.93 -20.06 -22.05
N PHE A 140 2.19 -20.48 -20.81
CA PHE A 140 3.26 -19.91 -19.99
C PHE A 140 4.39 -20.92 -19.84
N ASP A 141 5.59 -20.38 -19.66
CA ASP A 141 6.73 -21.19 -19.24
C ASP A 141 6.43 -21.88 -17.91
N GLU A 142 6.57 -23.22 -17.88
CA GLU A 142 6.30 -24.06 -16.72
C GLU A 142 7.18 -23.68 -15.52
N HIS A 143 8.42 -23.24 -15.77
CA HIS A 143 9.31 -22.80 -14.70
C HIS A 143 8.78 -21.51 -14.05
N THR A 144 8.36 -20.54 -14.86
CA THR A 144 7.73 -19.30 -14.38
C THR A 144 6.45 -19.58 -13.60
N LEU A 145 5.57 -20.45 -14.12
CA LEU A 145 4.31 -20.83 -13.44
C LEU A 145 4.57 -21.49 -12.09
N ARG A 146 5.53 -22.42 -12.02
CA ARG A 146 5.93 -23.08 -10.77
C ARG A 146 6.41 -22.07 -9.73
N TRP A 147 7.28 -21.14 -10.10
CA TRP A 147 7.77 -20.12 -9.17
C TRP A 147 6.68 -19.17 -8.70
N MET A 148 5.72 -18.81 -9.56
CA MET A 148 4.59 -17.98 -9.16
C MET A 148 3.70 -18.68 -8.13
N ILE A 149 3.39 -19.95 -8.33
CA ILE A 149 2.65 -20.77 -7.36
C ILE A 149 3.42 -20.85 -6.03
N VAL A 150 4.73 -21.12 -6.10
CA VAL A 150 5.59 -21.23 -4.91
C VAL A 150 5.60 -19.91 -4.13
N ILE A 151 5.82 -18.78 -4.79
CA ILE A 151 5.86 -17.46 -4.15
C ILE A 151 4.51 -17.13 -3.51
N HIS A 152 3.40 -17.33 -4.23
CA HIS A 152 2.06 -17.07 -3.67
C HIS A 152 1.78 -17.93 -2.44
N THR A 153 2.15 -19.21 -2.50
CA THR A 153 1.98 -20.15 -1.38
C THR A 153 2.82 -19.73 -0.17
N VAL A 154 4.08 -19.30 -0.38
CA VAL A 154 4.95 -18.80 0.69
C VAL A 154 4.38 -17.54 1.34
N LEU A 155 3.81 -16.62 0.55
CA LEU A 155 3.14 -15.43 1.08
C LEU A 155 1.91 -15.79 1.93
N MET A 156 1.06 -16.71 1.46
CA MET A 156 -0.08 -17.21 2.24
C MET A 156 0.34 -17.89 3.54
N LEU A 157 1.36 -18.74 3.50
CA LEU A 157 1.89 -19.42 4.68
C LEU A 157 2.48 -18.44 5.68
N SER A 158 3.19 -17.41 5.22
CA SER A 158 3.79 -16.39 6.09
C SER A 158 2.72 -15.64 6.91
N ILE A 159 1.58 -15.33 6.29
CA ILE A 159 0.46 -14.67 7.00
C ILE A 159 -0.22 -15.62 7.98
N LEU A 160 -0.35 -16.89 7.62
CA LEU A 160 -0.95 -17.90 8.49
C LEU A 160 -0.12 -18.07 9.76
N ILE A 161 1.20 -18.17 9.62
CA ILE A 161 2.14 -18.27 10.73
C ILE A 161 2.03 -17.01 11.62
N LEU A 162 1.99 -15.82 11.02
CA LEU A 162 1.88 -14.58 11.77
C LEU A 162 0.54 -14.48 12.53
N ALA A 163 -0.58 -14.81 11.88
CA ALA A 163 -1.90 -14.81 12.50
C ALA A 163 -2.01 -15.80 13.67
N VAL A 164 -1.42 -16.98 13.52
CA VAL A 164 -1.35 -17.98 14.60
C VAL A 164 -0.49 -17.48 15.75
N SER A 165 0.68 -16.90 15.45
CA SER A 165 1.56 -16.29 16.46
C SER A 165 0.81 -15.21 17.26
N GLU A 166 0.16 -14.26 16.59
CA GLU A 166 -0.60 -13.21 17.28
C GLU A 166 -1.73 -13.76 18.15
N ARG A 167 -2.44 -14.80 17.69
CA ARG A 167 -3.50 -15.44 18.48
C ARG A 167 -2.95 -16.08 19.75
N ILE A 168 -1.81 -16.78 19.66
CA ILE A 168 -1.17 -17.46 20.79
C ILE A 168 -0.60 -16.43 21.78
N PHE A 169 -0.03 -15.33 21.31
CA PHE A 169 0.63 -14.33 22.14
C PHE A 169 -0.27 -13.16 22.55
N SER A 170 -1.55 -13.16 22.22
CA SER A 170 -2.48 -12.09 22.60
C SER A 170 -2.68 -12.07 24.13
N PRO A 171 -2.19 -11.06 24.87
CA PRO A 171 -2.49 -10.92 26.28
C PRO A 171 -3.98 -10.62 26.39
N LEU A 172 -4.70 -11.33 27.27
CA LEU A 172 -6.10 -11.06 27.60
C LEU A 172 -6.29 -9.55 27.82
N ARG A 173 -6.86 -8.83 26.84
CA ARG A 173 -7.29 -7.45 27.05
C ARG A 173 -8.37 -7.51 28.13
N ARG A 174 -7.99 -7.21 29.37
CA ARG A 174 -8.97 -6.96 30.43
C ARG A 174 -9.87 -5.82 29.93
N PRO A 175 -11.21 -5.97 29.99
CA PRO A 175 -12.10 -4.86 29.70
C PRO A 175 -11.73 -3.67 30.60
N PRO A 176 -11.91 -2.43 30.13
CA PRO A 176 -11.67 -1.26 30.96
C PRO A 176 -12.51 -1.42 32.22
N ASP A 177 -11.88 -1.26 33.38
CA ASP A 177 -12.55 -1.19 34.66
C ASP A 177 -13.51 0.00 34.60
N THR A 178 -14.79 -0.26 34.33
CA THR A 178 -15.85 0.71 34.50
C THR A 178 -16.05 0.85 36.00
N GLY A 179 -15.12 1.56 36.64
CA GLY A 179 -15.31 2.07 37.98
C GLY A 179 -16.44 3.09 37.95
N SER A 180 -17.66 2.60 38.12
CA SER A 180 -18.74 3.35 38.78
C SER A 180 -18.41 3.43 40.28
N PRO A 181 -18.81 4.50 40.98
CA PRO A 181 -20.14 5.10 40.98
C PRO A 181 -20.29 6.40 40.18
#